data_AF-A0A0A9XHE7-F1
#
_entry.id   AF-A0A0A9XHE7-F1
#
_cell.length_a   1.000
_cell.length_b   1.000
_cell.length_c   1.000
_cell.angle_alpha   90.00
_cell.angle_beta   90.00
_cell.angle_gamma   90.00
#
_symmetry.space_group_name_H-M   'P 1'
#
loop_
_entity.id
_entity.type
_entity.pdbx_description
1 polymer ?
#
loop_
_entity_poly.entity_id
_entity_poly.type
_entity_poly.pdbx_seq_one_letter_code
_entity_poly.pdbx_strand_id
1 'polypeptide(L)'
;VDFRVEAEHFSDHLPVSFQLEVVRGAENRSNPLLPRLAWREDCSDDYRGRLGWLVGDGSSQHDIEHRADQLVGYIKTAACYSPEACSRPKEYRQPWFDAQCEKMRKRVFALLQASRENDSALTLKVYYKARDDYKDTCRLKSQEFHEGIIRDLRSCKSSCDFWKLVKHFTKRSCRIIGNIGISAWVTHFSSLLNPLSEWEPIYYAEPLNECSLQDADFSMGELKGVLSTLKNGKAPGEDRIPYEYYKGAPDTFLV
;
A
#
# COMPACT_ATOMS: atom_id res chain seq x y z
N VAL A 1 19.10 -37.56 -1.79
CA VAL A 1 19.51 -36.14 -1.73
C VAL A 1 20.53 -35.95 -2.82
N ASP A 2 20.13 -35.32 -3.92
CA ASP A 2 21.02 -34.96 -5.03
C ASP A 2 21.46 -33.52 -4.78
N PHE A 3 22.77 -33.25 -4.89
CA PHE A 3 23.40 -31.96 -4.56
C PHE A 3 24.23 -31.52 -5.75
N ARG A 4 23.98 -30.31 -6.25
CA ARG A 4 24.74 -29.73 -7.34
C ARG A 4 24.85 -28.22 -7.21
N VAL A 5 25.98 -27.68 -7.62
CA VAL A 5 26.17 -26.24 -7.79
C VAL A 5 25.66 -25.89 -9.17
N GLU A 6 24.66 -25.02 -9.26
CA GLU A 6 24.09 -24.59 -10.53
C GLU A 6 24.80 -23.31 -11.01
N ALA A 7 25.07 -23.25 -12.31
CA ALA A 7 25.57 -22.04 -12.95
C ALA A 7 24.36 -21.19 -13.39
N GLU A 8 24.07 -20.13 -12.66
CA GLU A 8 23.04 -19.15 -13.04
C GLU A 8 23.67 -17.89 -13.65
N HIS A 9 23.11 -17.46 -14.77
CA HIS A 9 23.63 -16.37 -15.60
C HIS A 9 23.39 -14.96 -15.02
N PHE A 10 22.65 -14.83 -13.91
CA PHE A 10 22.35 -13.55 -13.24
C PHE A 10 22.91 -13.45 -11.82
N SER A 11 23.66 -14.47 -11.35
CA SER A 11 24.15 -14.52 -9.98
C SER A 11 25.58 -15.04 -9.94
N ASP A 12 26.49 -14.19 -9.47
CA ASP A 12 27.89 -14.57 -9.22
C ASP A 12 28.03 -15.50 -8.01
N HIS A 13 26.93 -15.76 -7.28
CA HIS A 13 26.93 -16.50 -6.01
C HIS A 13 26.82 -18.03 -6.15
N LEU A 14 26.88 -18.59 -7.38
CA LEU A 14 26.88 -20.04 -7.66
C LEU A 14 25.87 -20.83 -6.80
N PRO A 15 24.56 -20.66 -7.05
CA PRO A 15 23.52 -21.20 -6.19
C PRO A 15 23.63 -22.71 -6.02
N VAL A 16 23.52 -23.16 -4.77
CA VAL A 16 23.52 -24.57 -4.41
C VAL A 16 22.10 -25.11 -4.56
N SER A 17 21.93 -26.06 -5.46
CA SER A 17 20.69 -26.78 -5.70
C SER A 17 20.73 -28.14 -5.02
N PHE A 18 19.72 -28.42 -4.21
CA PHE A 18 19.55 -29.73 -3.61
C PHE A 18 18.09 -30.19 -3.73
N GLN A 19 17.93 -31.44 -4.13
CA GLN A 19 16.61 -32.02 -4.34
C GLN A 19 16.18 -32.80 -3.09
N LEU A 20 15.15 -32.27 -2.41
CA LEU A 20 14.42 -32.96 -1.35
C LEU A 20 13.10 -33.47 -1.92
N GLU A 21 12.84 -34.78 -1.78
CA GLU A 21 11.51 -35.33 -1.99
C GLU A 21 10.60 -34.88 -0.85
N VAL A 22 9.93 -33.74 -1.05
CA VAL A 22 8.89 -33.27 -0.15
C VAL A 22 7.54 -33.60 -0.79
N VAL A 23 6.72 -34.39 -0.11
CA VAL A 23 5.31 -34.59 -0.44
C VAL A 23 4.57 -33.27 -0.20
N ARG A 24 4.65 -32.33 -1.16
CA ARG A 24 3.88 -31.08 -1.12
C ARG A 24 2.58 -31.28 -1.87
N GLY A 25 1.47 -31.26 -1.12
CA GLY A 25 0.14 -31.07 -1.69
C GLY A 25 0.12 -29.79 -2.50
N ALA A 26 -0.15 -29.89 -3.79
CA ALA A 26 -0.21 -28.76 -4.70
C ALA A 26 -1.40 -27.87 -4.36
N GLU A 27 -1.15 -26.80 -3.60
CA GLU A 27 -2.06 -25.67 -3.51
C GLU A 27 -1.42 -24.47 -4.23
N ASN A 28 -1.69 -24.37 -5.53
CA ASN A 28 -1.59 -23.13 -6.30
C ASN A 28 -2.65 -22.14 -5.80
N ARG A 29 -2.58 -21.72 -4.54
CA ARG A 29 -3.39 -20.65 -4.01
C ARG A 29 -2.64 -19.35 -4.27
N SER A 30 -3.03 -18.66 -5.34
CA SER A 30 -2.78 -17.25 -5.45
C SER A 30 -3.40 -16.59 -4.22
N ASN A 31 -2.54 -16.22 -3.26
CA ASN A 31 -3.02 -15.51 -2.09
C ASN A 31 -3.70 -14.23 -2.56
N PRO A 32 -4.94 -13.94 -2.14
CA PRO A 32 -5.60 -12.71 -2.52
C PRO A 32 -4.72 -11.54 -2.09
N LEU A 33 -4.71 -10.46 -2.88
CA LEU A 33 -4.01 -9.23 -2.53
C LEU A 33 -4.59 -8.69 -1.21
N LEU A 34 -3.93 -9.02 -0.11
CA LEU A 34 -4.35 -8.62 1.21
C LEU A 34 -4.03 -7.13 1.40
N PRO A 35 -4.92 -6.37 2.06
CA PRO A 35 -4.79 -4.93 2.15
C PRO A 35 -3.49 -4.52 2.87
N ARG A 36 -2.79 -3.54 2.29
CA ARG A 36 -1.61 -2.91 2.88
C ARG A 36 -2.01 -2.14 4.14
N LEU A 37 -1.17 -2.19 5.18
CA LEU A 37 -1.28 -1.29 6.33
C LEU A 37 -1.14 0.17 5.87
N ALA A 38 -2.09 1.02 6.26
CA ALA A 38 -2.10 2.42 5.85
C ALA A 38 -1.38 3.28 6.91
N TRP A 39 -0.21 3.81 6.56
CA TRP A 39 0.48 4.78 7.40
C TRP A 39 -0.25 6.12 7.41
N ARG A 40 -0.39 6.71 8.60
CA ARG A 40 -0.93 8.06 8.80
C ARG A 40 0.06 8.86 9.63
N GLU A 41 0.54 9.97 9.06
CA GLU A 41 1.51 10.83 9.73
C GLU A 41 0.94 11.45 11.01
N ASP A 42 -0.35 11.80 11.01
CA ASP A 42 -1.08 12.32 12.19
C ASP A 42 -1.05 11.39 13.42
N CYS A 43 -0.84 10.09 13.21
CA CYS A 43 -0.87 9.08 14.28
C CYS A 43 0.53 8.57 14.64
N SER A 44 1.60 9.21 14.15
CA SER A 44 2.97 8.75 14.29
C SER A 44 3.43 8.71 15.75
N ASP A 45 3.11 9.75 16.54
CA ASP A 45 3.53 9.83 17.95
C ASP A 45 2.81 8.80 18.82
N ASP A 46 1.49 8.62 18.60
CA ASP A 46 0.69 7.60 19.28
C ASP A 46 1.19 6.19 18.95
N TYR A 47 1.51 5.93 17.69
CA TYR A 47 2.11 4.68 17.24
C TYR A 47 3.44 4.42 17.95
N ARG A 48 4.32 5.42 17.99
CA ARG A 48 5.65 5.32 18.63
C ARG A 48 5.54 4.98 20.11
N GLY A 49 4.65 5.66 20.85
CA GLY A 49 4.43 5.40 22.28
C GLY A 49 3.95 3.97 22.55
N ARG A 50 3.00 3.47 21.75
CA ARG A 50 2.47 2.10 21.90
C ARG A 50 3.47 1.04 21.55
N LEU A 51 4.18 1.23 20.45
CA LEU A 51 5.20 0.28 20.02
C LEU A 51 6.30 0.17 21.10
N GLY A 52 6.69 1.30 21.70
CA GLY A 52 7.63 1.31 22.82
C GLY A 52 7.13 0.51 24.02
N TRP A 53 5.85 0.63 24.36
CA TRP A 53 5.24 -0.16 25.44
C TRP A 53 5.20 -1.67 25.15
N LEU A 54 4.80 -2.05 23.93
CA LEU A 54 4.70 -3.46 23.52
C LEU A 54 6.05 -4.19 23.52
N VAL A 55 7.13 -3.48 23.15
CA VAL A 55 8.48 -4.04 23.15
C VAL A 55 9.03 -4.19 24.56
N GLY A 56 8.71 -3.26 25.47
CA GLY A 56 9.17 -3.31 26.86
C GLY A 56 8.64 -4.51 27.66
N ASP A 57 7.55 -5.14 27.20
CA ASP A 57 6.87 -6.25 27.90
C ASP A 57 7.35 -7.65 27.45
N GLY A 58 8.17 -7.74 26.39
CA GLY A 58 8.52 -9.01 25.74
C GLY A 58 10.01 -9.33 25.79
N SER A 59 10.48 -9.98 26.84
CA SER A 59 11.83 -10.60 26.87
C SER A 59 11.70 -12.12 26.87
N SER A 60 11.80 -12.74 25.70
CA SER A 60 11.89 -14.19 25.58
C SER A 60 12.98 -14.59 24.59
N GLN A 61 13.77 -15.58 25.01
CA GLN A 61 14.82 -16.25 24.24
C GLN A 61 14.16 -17.11 23.15
N HIS A 62 13.81 -16.48 22.03
CA HIS A 62 13.22 -17.14 20.89
C HIS A 62 14.18 -17.16 19.70
N ASP A 63 13.96 -18.15 18.82
CA ASP A 63 14.61 -18.25 17.53
C ASP A 63 14.39 -16.97 16.69
N ILE A 64 15.31 -16.69 15.76
CA ILE A 64 15.36 -15.46 14.97
C ILE A 64 14.06 -15.27 14.18
N GLU A 65 13.53 -16.35 13.58
CA GLU A 65 12.29 -16.31 12.80
C GLU A 65 11.10 -15.91 13.68
N HIS A 66 11.00 -16.50 14.88
CA HIS A 66 9.91 -16.20 15.80
C HIS A 66 10.00 -14.78 16.34
N ARG A 67 11.22 -14.26 16.56
CA ARG A 67 11.43 -12.86 16.93
C ARG A 67 10.99 -11.91 15.82
N ALA A 68 11.28 -12.22 14.56
CA ALA A 68 10.84 -11.41 13.42
C ALA A 68 9.30 -11.36 13.34
N ASP A 69 8.63 -12.51 13.48
CA ASP A 69 7.16 -12.58 13.51
C ASP A 69 6.56 -11.79 14.68
N GLN A 70 7.21 -11.83 15.85
CA GLN A 70 6.80 -11.07 17.03
C GLN A 70 6.90 -9.56 16.80
N LEU A 71 8.00 -9.07 16.22
CA LEU A 71 8.18 -7.66 15.86
C LEU A 71 7.11 -7.19 14.85
N VAL A 72 6.83 -8.01 13.84
CA VAL A 72 5.74 -7.77 12.88
C VAL A 72 4.39 -7.70 13.61
N GLY A 73 4.15 -8.59 14.58
CA GLY A 73 2.99 -8.60 15.45
C GLY A 73 2.83 -7.31 16.27
N TYR A 74 3.92 -6.80 16.85
CA TYR A 74 3.92 -5.53 17.58
C TYR A 74 3.57 -4.35 16.68
N ILE A 75 4.15 -4.28 15.48
CA ILE A 75 3.82 -3.22 14.52
C ILE A 75 2.33 -3.28 14.15
N LYS A 76 1.82 -4.47 13.81
CA LYS A 76 0.39 -4.66 13.47
C LYS A 76 -0.52 -4.25 14.62
N THR A 77 -0.15 -4.57 15.85
CA THR A 77 -0.93 -4.25 17.05
C THR A 77 -0.91 -2.74 17.35
N ALA A 78 0.27 -2.11 17.31
CA ALA A 78 0.42 -0.67 17.49
C ALA A 78 -0.28 0.14 16.40
N ALA A 79 -0.29 -0.36 15.16
CA ALA A 79 -0.94 0.27 14.01
C ALA A 79 -2.48 0.22 14.08
N CYS A 80 -3.08 -0.71 14.83
CA CYS A 80 -4.53 -1.01 14.80
C CYS A 80 -5.37 -0.27 15.87
N TYR A 81 -4.90 0.84 16.45
CA TYR A 81 -5.74 1.58 17.39
C TYR A 81 -6.87 2.34 16.67
N SER A 82 -8.04 1.70 16.70
CA SER A 82 -9.35 2.09 16.17
C SER A 82 -9.59 1.79 14.68
N PRO A 83 -10.22 0.63 14.38
CA PRO A 83 -10.86 0.38 13.07
C PRO A 83 -11.86 1.49 12.68
N GLU A 84 -12.41 2.21 13.66
CA GLU A 84 -13.37 3.30 13.47
C GLU A 84 -12.67 4.60 13.02
N ALA A 85 -11.46 4.89 13.53
CA ALA A 85 -10.59 5.96 13.00
C ALA A 85 -10.01 5.62 11.62
N CYS A 86 -10.04 4.34 11.24
CA CYS A 86 -9.60 3.79 9.95
C CYS A 86 -10.75 3.55 8.96
N SER A 87 -11.98 4.03 9.25
CA SER A 87 -13.04 4.07 8.26
C SER A 87 -12.58 4.99 7.14
N ARG A 88 -12.34 4.44 5.93
CA ARG A 88 -12.01 5.26 4.77
C ARG A 88 -13.09 6.33 4.63
N PRO A 89 -12.72 7.60 4.44
CA PRO A 89 -13.71 8.64 4.19
C PRO A 89 -14.62 8.18 3.06
N LYS A 90 -15.94 8.40 3.21
CA LYS A 90 -16.93 7.93 2.24
C LYS A 90 -16.54 8.46 0.85
N GLU A 91 -16.09 7.56 -0.03
CA GLU A 91 -15.71 7.93 -1.38
C GLU A 91 -16.96 8.20 -2.20
N TYR A 92 -17.11 9.43 -2.66
CA TYR A 92 -18.16 9.81 -3.58
C TYR A 92 -17.71 9.58 -5.02
N ARG A 93 -18.65 9.24 -5.90
CA ARG A 93 -18.36 9.01 -7.33
C ARG A 93 -17.76 10.24 -8.01
N GLN A 94 -18.10 11.43 -7.53
CA GLN A 94 -17.59 12.71 -8.03
C GLN A 94 -16.75 13.36 -6.93
N PRO A 95 -15.54 13.86 -7.24
CA PRO A 95 -14.63 14.41 -6.24
C PRO A 95 -15.12 15.73 -5.62
N TRP A 96 -15.98 16.48 -6.31
CA TRP A 96 -16.60 17.72 -5.81
C TRP A 96 -17.86 17.48 -4.97
N PHE A 97 -18.36 16.24 -4.90
CA PHE A 97 -19.56 15.90 -4.15
C PHE A 97 -19.19 15.56 -2.72
N ASP A 98 -19.79 16.25 -1.76
CA ASP A 98 -19.44 16.13 -0.34
C ASP A 98 -20.64 15.73 0.54
N ALA A 99 -20.41 15.74 1.86
CA ALA A 99 -21.43 15.43 2.85
C ALA A 99 -22.64 16.39 2.81
N GLN A 100 -22.43 17.65 2.43
CA GLN A 100 -23.51 18.63 2.27
C GLN A 100 -24.39 18.24 1.07
N CYS A 101 -23.80 17.93 -0.09
CA CYS A 101 -24.54 17.44 -1.25
C CYS A 101 -25.34 16.16 -0.92
N GLU A 102 -24.74 15.23 -0.18
CA GLU A 102 -25.41 14.01 0.25
C GLU A 102 -26.61 14.31 1.16
N LYS A 103 -26.44 15.18 2.14
CA LYS A 103 -27.51 15.59 3.08
C LYS A 103 -28.68 16.23 2.33
N MET A 104 -28.38 17.12 1.39
CA MET A 104 -29.40 17.77 0.56
C MET A 104 -30.11 16.78 -0.36
N ARG A 105 -29.37 15.85 -0.98
CA ARG A 105 -29.95 14.79 -1.80
C ARG A 105 -30.93 13.92 -1.01
N LYS A 106 -30.55 13.49 0.19
CA LYS A 106 -31.43 12.74 1.10
C LYS A 106 -32.70 13.52 1.44
N ARG A 107 -32.56 14.82 1.75
CA ARG A 107 -33.70 15.71 2.02
C ARG A 107 -34.64 15.81 0.83
N VAL A 108 -34.12 15.97 -0.39
CA VAL A 108 -34.93 16.05 -1.62
C VAL A 108 -35.72 14.75 -1.82
N PHE A 109 -35.10 13.59 -1.62
CA PHE A 109 -35.81 12.31 -1.73
C PHE A 109 -36.87 12.10 -0.64
N ALA A 110 -36.59 12.49 0.60
CA ALA A 110 -37.58 12.44 1.67
C ALA A 110 -38.80 13.34 1.36
N LEU A 111 -38.56 14.55 0.86
CA LEU A 111 -39.63 15.47 0.46
C LEU A 111 -40.41 14.97 -0.76
N LEU A 112 -39.74 14.34 -1.72
CA LEU A 112 -40.39 13.71 -2.87
C LEU A 112 -41.33 12.59 -2.41
N GLN A 113 -40.86 11.74 -1.50
CA GLN A 113 -41.70 10.68 -0.93
C GLN A 113 -42.92 11.25 -0.20
N ALA A 114 -42.70 12.21 0.70
CA ALA A 114 -43.79 12.87 1.43
C ALA A 114 -44.79 13.57 0.49
N SER A 115 -44.33 14.16 -0.62
CA SER A 115 -45.20 14.79 -1.61
C SER A 115 -46.06 13.79 -2.38
N ARG A 116 -45.58 12.56 -2.58
CA ARG A 116 -46.34 11.47 -3.23
C ARG A 116 -47.40 10.87 -2.31
N GLU A 117 -47.18 10.93 -1.00
CA GLU A 117 -48.09 10.37 0.01
C GLU A 117 -49.23 11.34 0.37
N ASN A 118 -48.94 12.64 0.49
CA ASN A 118 -49.90 13.63 1.00
C ASN A 118 -50.56 14.52 -0.08
N ASP A 119 -50.12 14.45 -1.35
CA ASP A 119 -50.57 15.24 -2.51
C ASP A 119 -50.94 16.72 -2.23
N SER A 120 -50.18 17.35 -1.33
CA SER A 120 -50.43 18.73 -0.93
C SER A 120 -49.61 19.70 -1.77
N ALA A 121 -50.25 20.75 -2.26
CA ALA A 121 -49.59 21.83 -2.99
C ALA A 121 -48.46 22.49 -2.19
N LEU A 122 -48.56 22.49 -0.85
CA LEU A 122 -47.50 23.00 0.02
C LEU A 122 -46.27 22.09 0.01
N THR A 123 -46.47 20.77 0.18
CA THR A 123 -45.37 19.79 0.12
C THR A 123 -44.68 19.79 -1.25
N LEU A 124 -45.44 19.97 -2.32
CA LEU A 124 -44.90 20.06 -3.68
C LEU A 124 -44.01 21.31 -3.86
N LYS A 125 -44.46 22.47 -3.37
CA LYS A 125 -43.65 23.71 -3.38
C LYS A 125 -42.36 23.57 -2.59
N VAL A 126 -42.41 22.96 -1.40
CA VAL A 126 -41.22 22.72 -0.56
C VAL A 126 -40.25 21.76 -1.25
N TYR A 127 -40.75 20.70 -1.89
CA TYR A 127 -39.93 19.80 -2.69
C TYR A 127 -39.23 20.52 -3.84
N TYR A 128 -39.95 21.31 -4.65
CA TYR A 128 -39.35 22.02 -5.77
C TYR A 128 -38.23 22.97 -5.32
N LYS A 129 -38.47 23.74 -4.26
CA LYS A 129 -37.44 24.61 -3.68
C LYS A 129 -36.21 23.82 -3.24
N ALA A 130 -36.39 22.74 -2.48
CA ALA A 130 -35.26 21.92 -2.02
C ALA A 130 -34.49 21.25 -3.17
N ARG A 131 -35.19 20.86 -4.24
CA ARG A 131 -34.59 20.27 -5.45
C ARG A 131 -33.74 21.31 -6.18
N ASP A 132 -34.24 22.53 -6.31
CA ASP A 132 -33.54 23.60 -7.02
C ASP A 132 -32.32 24.06 -6.20
N ASP A 133 -32.47 24.26 -4.88
CA ASP A 133 -31.37 24.53 -3.95
C ASP A 133 -30.26 23.45 -4.03
N TYR A 134 -30.65 22.18 -4.10
CA TYR A 134 -29.71 21.06 -4.27
C TYR A 134 -28.95 21.13 -5.59
N LYS A 135 -29.66 21.37 -6.71
CA LYS A 135 -29.04 21.47 -8.04
C LYS A 135 -28.08 22.65 -8.11
N ASP A 136 -28.46 23.80 -7.56
CA ASP A 136 -27.62 24.99 -7.53
C ASP A 136 -26.36 24.76 -6.69
N THR A 137 -26.50 24.11 -5.53
CA THR A 137 -25.36 23.76 -4.67
C THR A 137 -24.39 22.81 -5.39
N CYS A 138 -24.91 21.77 -6.06
CA CYS A 138 -24.06 20.85 -6.83
C CYS A 138 -23.37 21.55 -8.01
N ARG A 139 -24.07 22.47 -8.70
CA ARG A 139 -23.48 23.26 -9.78
C ARG A 139 -22.34 24.14 -9.27
N LEU A 140 -22.57 24.88 -8.18
CA LEU A 140 -21.57 25.75 -7.55
C LEU A 140 -20.33 24.95 -7.15
N LYS A 141 -20.49 23.87 -6.38
CA LYS A 141 -19.36 23.03 -5.94
C LYS A 141 -18.62 22.38 -7.09
N SER A 142 -19.32 21.92 -8.11
CA SER A 142 -18.68 21.42 -9.33
C SER A 142 -17.86 22.52 -9.99
N GLN A 143 -18.40 23.73 -10.13
CA GLN A 143 -17.70 24.85 -10.74
C GLN A 143 -16.44 25.23 -9.93
N GLU A 144 -16.58 25.46 -8.63
CA GLU A 144 -15.48 25.81 -7.72
C GLU A 144 -14.35 24.78 -7.77
N PHE A 145 -14.68 23.49 -7.81
CA PHE A 145 -13.70 22.42 -7.90
C PHE A 145 -12.89 22.46 -9.19
N HIS A 146 -13.56 22.58 -10.35
CA HIS A 146 -12.86 22.61 -11.63
C HIS A 146 -12.07 23.91 -11.82
N GLU A 147 -12.59 25.04 -11.34
CA GLU A 147 -11.86 26.31 -11.30
C GLU A 147 -10.63 26.24 -10.40
N GLY A 148 -10.73 25.54 -9.26
CA GLY A 148 -9.61 25.21 -8.39
C GLY A 148 -8.54 24.42 -9.13
N ILE A 149 -8.91 23.33 -9.81
CA ILE A 149 -7.95 22.55 -10.61
C ILE A 149 -7.29 23.39 -11.70
N ILE A 150 -8.03 24.24 -12.40
CA ILE A 150 -7.48 25.12 -13.44
C ILE A 150 -6.46 26.09 -12.83
N ARG A 151 -6.77 26.66 -11.65
CA ARG A 151 -5.87 27.55 -10.92
C ARG A 151 -4.59 26.82 -10.50
N ASP A 152 -4.72 25.63 -9.96
CA ASP A 152 -3.59 24.81 -9.53
C ASP A 152 -2.72 24.42 -10.73
N LEU A 153 -3.34 24.06 -11.85
CA LEU A 153 -2.66 23.72 -13.11
C LEU A 153 -1.83 24.90 -13.64
N ARG A 154 -2.35 26.14 -13.54
CA ARG A 154 -1.61 27.36 -13.93
C ARG A 154 -0.42 27.64 -13.03
N SER A 155 -0.51 27.28 -11.75
CA SER A 155 0.55 27.51 -10.76
C SER A 155 1.59 26.39 -10.68
N CYS A 156 1.31 25.25 -11.31
CA CYS A 156 2.07 24.03 -11.16
C CYS A 156 3.47 24.13 -11.79
N LYS A 157 4.51 23.92 -11.00
CA LYS A 157 5.92 23.91 -11.45
C LYS A 157 6.52 22.51 -11.62
N SER A 158 5.93 21.51 -10.96
CA SER A 158 6.44 20.13 -10.95
C SER A 158 5.66 19.26 -11.93
N SER A 159 6.37 18.45 -12.71
CA SER A 159 5.75 17.43 -13.58
C SER A 159 4.89 16.45 -12.77
N CYS A 160 5.30 16.11 -11.54
CA CYS A 160 4.54 15.20 -10.69
C CYS A 160 3.16 15.77 -10.34
N ASP A 161 3.10 17.04 -9.95
CA ASP A 161 1.84 17.68 -9.53
C ASP A 161 0.94 17.96 -10.73
N PHE A 162 1.52 18.26 -11.89
CA PHE A 162 0.79 18.37 -13.15
C PHE A 162 0.05 17.06 -13.46
N TRP A 163 0.76 15.92 -13.42
CA TRP A 163 0.14 14.62 -13.68
C TRP A 163 -0.88 14.21 -12.61
N LYS A 164 -0.74 14.65 -11.36
CA LYS A 164 -1.77 14.46 -10.33
C LYS A 164 -3.06 15.22 -10.69
N LEU A 165 -2.94 16.46 -11.13
CA LEU A 165 -4.09 17.28 -11.53
C LEU A 165 -4.77 16.74 -12.80
N VAL A 166 -4.00 16.38 -13.82
CA VAL A 166 -4.52 15.81 -15.08
C VAL A 166 -5.28 14.51 -14.86
N LYS A 167 -4.86 13.69 -13.87
CA LYS A 167 -5.54 12.43 -13.52
C LYS A 167 -7.02 12.61 -13.17
N HIS A 168 -7.46 13.79 -12.73
CA HIS A 168 -8.87 14.06 -12.48
C HIS A 168 -9.73 14.08 -13.75
N PHE A 169 -9.13 14.40 -14.91
CA PHE A 169 -9.83 14.47 -16.20
C PHE A 169 -9.71 13.17 -17.00
N THR A 170 -8.60 12.45 -16.83
CA THR A 170 -8.41 11.17 -17.53
C THR A 170 -9.23 10.09 -16.87
N LYS A 171 -10.28 9.62 -17.55
CA LYS A 171 -11.00 8.42 -17.11
C LYS A 171 -10.01 7.25 -17.09
N ARG A 172 -9.92 6.54 -15.95
CA ARG A 172 -9.28 5.22 -15.90
C ARG A 172 -10.11 4.22 -16.70
N SER A 173 -10.06 4.30 -18.03
CA SER A 173 -10.36 3.11 -18.80
C SER A 173 -9.16 2.18 -18.61
N CYS A 174 -9.21 1.33 -17.58
CA CYS A 174 -8.43 0.10 -17.62
C CYS A 174 -8.99 -0.69 -18.80
N ARG A 175 -8.46 -0.43 -19.99
CA ARG A 175 -8.60 -1.37 -21.08
C ARG A 175 -7.76 -2.56 -20.65
N ILE A 176 -8.42 -3.59 -20.17
CA ILE A 176 -7.78 -4.90 -20.00
C ILE A 176 -7.49 -5.36 -21.43
N ILE A 177 -6.26 -5.12 -21.89
CA ILE A 177 -5.81 -5.54 -23.21
C ILE A 177 -5.20 -6.92 -23.02
N GLY A 178 -5.88 -7.94 -23.55
CA GLY A 178 -5.44 -9.33 -23.50
C GLY A 178 -5.86 -10.07 -22.22
N ASN A 179 -6.22 -11.34 -22.40
CA ASN A 179 -6.46 -12.29 -21.32
C ASN A 179 -5.27 -13.26 -21.25
N ILE A 180 -4.09 -12.74 -20.91
CA ILE A 180 -2.90 -13.58 -20.71
C ILE A 180 -2.98 -14.12 -19.28
N GLY A 181 -3.18 -15.43 -19.14
CA GLY A 181 -3.19 -16.09 -17.85
C GLY A 181 -1.83 -15.99 -17.13
N ILE A 182 -1.84 -16.02 -15.80
CA ILE A 182 -0.61 -15.93 -14.99
C ILE A 182 0.40 -17.03 -15.35
N SER A 183 -0.06 -18.23 -15.72
CA SER A 183 0.81 -19.32 -16.16
C SER A 183 1.57 -18.97 -17.44
N ALA A 184 0.92 -18.31 -18.41
CA ALA A 184 1.58 -17.87 -19.63
C ALA A 184 2.65 -16.80 -19.35
N TRP A 185 2.39 -15.91 -18.39
CA TRP A 185 3.40 -14.97 -17.91
C TRP A 185 4.59 -15.66 -17.25
N VAL A 186 4.33 -16.63 -16.36
CA VAL A 186 5.38 -17.43 -15.72
C VAL A 186 6.21 -18.14 -16.77
N THR A 187 5.59 -18.89 -17.69
CA THR A 187 6.31 -19.58 -18.77
C THR A 187 7.15 -18.62 -19.61
N HIS A 188 6.57 -17.49 -20.03
CA HIS A 188 7.29 -16.52 -20.84
C HIS A 188 8.51 -15.96 -20.12
N PHE A 189 8.34 -15.43 -18.89
CA PHE A 189 9.45 -14.85 -18.15
C PHE A 189 10.46 -15.90 -17.67
N SER A 190 10.03 -17.10 -17.30
CA SER A 190 10.96 -18.21 -17.01
C SER A 190 11.81 -18.55 -18.22
N SER A 191 11.23 -18.63 -19.42
CA SER A 191 12.00 -18.91 -20.64
C SER A 191 12.94 -17.77 -21.05
N LEU A 192 12.51 -16.52 -20.83
CA LEU A 192 13.24 -15.33 -21.22
C LEU A 192 14.40 -15.03 -20.26
N LEU A 193 14.16 -15.19 -18.96
CA LEU A 193 15.08 -14.84 -17.87
C LEU A 193 15.85 -16.04 -17.34
N ASN A 194 15.57 -17.27 -17.78
CA ASN A 194 16.33 -18.47 -17.42
C ASN A 194 16.66 -19.32 -18.66
N PRO A 195 17.37 -18.76 -19.66
CA PRO A 195 17.84 -19.57 -20.78
C PRO A 195 18.74 -20.69 -20.27
N LEU A 196 18.54 -21.91 -20.79
CA LEU A 196 19.49 -23.00 -20.60
C LEU A 196 20.79 -22.57 -21.26
N SER A 197 21.79 -22.24 -20.44
CA SER A 197 23.05 -21.73 -20.94
C SER A 197 24.18 -22.65 -20.53
N GLU A 198 24.94 -23.10 -21.52
CA GLU A 198 26.09 -24.01 -21.41
C GLU A 198 27.33 -23.23 -20.93
N TRP A 199 27.26 -22.60 -19.76
CA TRP A 199 28.44 -21.94 -19.20
C TRP A 199 29.35 -22.95 -18.50
N GLU A 200 30.65 -22.74 -18.66
CA GLU A 200 31.64 -23.42 -17.85
C GLU A 200 31.45 -23.00 -16.37
N PRO A 201 31.47 -23.95 -15.42
CA PRO A 201 31.39 -23.63 -14.00
C PRO A 201 32.52 -22.66 -13.62
N ILE A 202 32.20 -21.64 -12.83
CA ILE A 202 33.24 -20.81 -12.21
C ILE A 202 33.90 -21.68 -11.14
N TYR A 203 35.12 -22.16 -11.41
CA TYR A 203 35.87 -23.03 -10.50
C TYR A 203 36.62 -22.26 -9.39
N TYR A 204 36.52 -20.94 -9.38
CA TYR A 204 37.23 -20.08 -8.45
C TYR A 204 36.25 -19.37 -7.52
N ALA A 205 36.33 -19.70 -6.24
CA ALA A 205 35.78 -18.86 -5.18
C ALA A 205 36.93 -18.04 -4.61
N GLU A 206 36.72 -16.74 -4.40
CA GLU A 206 37.69 -15.93 -3.68
C GLU A 206 37.90 -16.50 -2.26
N PRO A 207 39.14 -16.49 -1.75
CA PRO A 207 39.42 -16.91 -0.39
C PRO A 207 38.63 -16.05 0.62
N LEU A 208 38.37 -16.62 1.80
CA LEU A 208 37.68 -15.95 2.90
C LEU A 208 38.29 -14.57 3.14
N ASN A 209 37.48 -13.53 2.91
CA ASN A 209 37.86 -12.14 3.15
C ASN A 209 37.36 -11.73 4.53
N GLU A 210 38.19 -11.89 5.55
CA GLU A 210 37.91 -11.41 6.90
C GLU A 210 38.16 -9.90 6.95
N CYS A 211 37.09 -9.12 7.05
CA CYS A 211 37.14 -7.67 7.08
C CYS A 211 36.46 -7.20 8.36
N SER A 212 37.27 -6.89 9.38
CA SER A 212 36.79 -6.43 10.69
C SER A 212 35.78 -5.27 10.65
N LEU A 213 35.80 -4.44 9.60
CA LEU A 213 34.81 -3.37 9.41
C LEU A 213 33.47 -3.89 8.88
N GLN A 214 33.47 -4.89 8.01
CA GLN A 214 32.24 -5.49 7.43
C GLN A 214 31.65 -6.57 8.35
N ASP A 215 32.50 -7.23 9.14
CA ASP A 215 32.12 -8.30 10.07
C ASP A 215 31.69 -7.76 11.44
N ALA A 216 31.79 -6.45 11.68
CA ALA A 216 31.32 -5.81 12.90
C ALA A 216 29.80 -5.60 12.90
N ASP A 217 29.20 -5.56 14.09
CA ASP A 217 27.80 -5.19 14.25
C ASP A 217 27.54 -3.77 13.72
N PHE A 218 26.43 -3.60 13.00
CA PHE A 218 26.02 -2.28 12.54
C PHE A 218 25.62 -1.39 13.72
N SER A 219 25.94 -0.10 13.62
CA SER A 219 25.56 0.90 14.60
C SER A 219 24.12 1.38 14.41
N MET A 220 23.50 1.85 15.51
CA MET A 220 22.20 2.52 15.45
C MET A 220 22.20 3.74 14.51
N GLY A 221 23.35 4.42 14.38
CA GLY A 221 23.51 5.53 13.45
C GLY A 221 23.41 5.12 12.00
N GLU A 222 24.03 3.99 11.63
CA GLU A 222 23.94 3.40 10.29
C GLU A 222 22.50 2.94 10.00
N LEU A 223 21.85 2.27 10.94
CA LEU A 223 20.46 1.85 10.78
C LEU A 223 19.53 3.05 10.53
N LYS A 224 19.63 4.10 11.35
CA LYS A 224 18.85 5.33 11.15
C LYS A 224 19.20 6.04 9.85
N GLY A 225 20.47 6.03 9.47
CA GLY A 225 20.95 6.53 8.18
C GLY A 225 20.22 5.83 7.03
N VAL A 226 20.25 4.50 7.00
CA VAL A 226 19.55 3.70 5.98
C VAL A 226 18.05 3.98 6.00
N LEU A 227 17.40 3.92 7.17
CA LEU A 227 15.97 4.18 7.30
C LEU A 227 15.57 5.55 6.74
N SER A 228 16.38 6.58 6.95
CA SER A 228 16.11 7.94 6.44
C SER A 228 16.08 8.00 4.90
N THR A 229 16.88 7.17 4.22
CA THR A 229 16.96 7.13 2.75
C THR A 229 15.79 6.39 2.09
N LEU A 230 15.08 5.55 2.85
CA LEU A 230 13.95 4.79 2.32
C LEU A 230 12.86 5.72 1.81
N LYS A 231 12.24 5.41 0.67
CA LYS A 231 11.19 6.26 0.09
C LYS A 231 9.82 5.90 0.67
N ASN A 232 9.03 6.90 1.04
CA ASN A 232 7.64 6.69 1.44
C ASN A 232 6.79 6.22 0.24
N GLY A 233 5.73 5.48 0.52
CA GLY A 233 4.77 5.00 -0.47
C GLY A 233 5.24 3.81 -1.29
N LYS A 234 6.37 3.19 -0.94
CA LYS A 234 6.83 1.95 -1.59
C LYS A 234 5.90 0.78 -1.26
N ALA A 235 5.94 -0.23 -2.12
CA ALA A 235 5.23 -1.48 -1.86
C ALA A 235 5.91 -2.16 -0.66
N PRO A 236 5.13 -2.70 0.30
CA PRO A 236 5.71 -3.43 1.41
C PRO A 236 6.26 -4.78 0.91
N GLY A 237 7.14 -5.38 1.72
CA GLY A 237 7.62 -6.73 1.49
C GLY A 237 6.58 -7.80 1.84
N GLU A 238 7.04 -9.03 2.03
CA GLU A 238 6.18 -10.17 2.40
C GLU A 238 5.51 -9.97 3.77
N ASP A 239 6.16 -9.22 4.66
CA ASP A 239 5.65 -8.80 5.98
C ASP A 239 4.41 -7.88 5.90
N ARG A 240 4.20 -7.25 4.74
CA ARG A 240 3.17 -6.24 4.44
C ARG A 240 3.28 -4.96 5.25
N ILE A 241 4.48 -4.64 5.74
CA ILE A 241 4.76 -3.44 6.52
C ILE A 241 5.46 -2.41 5.64
N PRO A 242 4.81 -1.24 5.39
CA PRO A 242 5.47 -0.12 4.72
C PRO A 242 6.64 0.46 5.52
N TYR A 243 7.63 1.02 4.83
CA TYR A 243 8.83 1.61 5.45
C TYR A 243 8.53 2.70 6.48
N GLU A 244 7.40 3.39 6.34
CA GLU A 244 6.98 4.44 7.24
C GLU A 244 6.81 3.97 8.70
N TYR A 245 6.40 2.71 8.90
CA TYR A 245 6.29 2.14 10.25
C TYR A 245 7.67 1.97 10.91
N TYR A 246 8.67 1.52 10.15
CA TYR A 246 10.04 1.40 10.64
C TYR A 246 10.69 2.78 10.89
N LYS A 247 10.39 3.78 10.06
CA LYS A 247 10.83 5.17 10.28
C LYS A 247 10.19 5.82 11.50
N GLY A 248 8.93 5.50 11.75
CA GLY A 248 8.16 6.03 12.88
C GLY A 248 8.46 5.33 14.20
N ALA A 249 9.11 4.15 14.17
CA ALA A 249 9.36 3.32 15.33
C ALA A 249 10.23 4.03 16.39
N PRO A 250 10.07 3.69 17.68
CA PRO A 250 10.95 4.14 18.74
C PRO A 250 12.29 3.40 18.67
N ASP A 251 13.36 4.03 19.18
CA ASP A 251 14.69 3.41 19.25
C ASP A 251 14.68 2.08 19.99
N THR A 252 13.81 1.92 21.00
CA THR A 252 13.66 0.67 21.76
C THR A 252 13.20 -0.51 20.90
N PHE A 253 12.54 -0.27 19.77
CA PHE A 253 12.13 -1.31 18.81
C PHE A 253 13.23 -1.62 17.79
N LEU A 254 14.12 -0.67 17.52
CA LEU A 254 15.17 -0.79 16.51
C LEU A 254 16.45 -1.46 17.04
N VAL A 255 16.53 -1.68 18.35
CA VAL A 255 17.64 -2.33 19.06
C VAL A 255 17.37 -3.82 19.24
#